data_AF-A0A3B0XC09-F1
#
_entry.id   AF-A0A3B0XC09-F1
#
_cell.length_a   1.000
_cell.length_b   1.000
_cell.length_c   1.000
_cell.angle_alpha   90.00
_cell.angle_beta   90.00
_cell.angle_gamma   90.00
#
_symmetry.space_group_name_H-M   'P 1'
#
loop_
_entity.id
_entity.type
_entity.pdbx_description
1 polymer ?
#
loop_
_entity_poly.entity_id
_entity_poly.type
_entity_poly.pdbx_seq_one_letter_code
_entity_poly.pdbx_strand_id
1 'polypeptide(L)'
;TPNGAGTCSAGGTSWVMELNANDGSRLPEAPFDVDGNGIINDKDVASFGADKITSGVRLKEGISAGGGVLSSRNSSSERKYFSGSNARVNQILESATAEYRKRQSWRQLR
;
A
#
# COMPACT_ATOMS: atom_id res chain seq x y z
N THR A 1 21.34 25.97 -22.96
CA THR A 1 21.58 24.75 -22.16
C THR A 1 20.27 23.99 -22.09
N PRO A 2 20.22 22.66 -22.33
CA PRO A 2 19.00 21.89 -22.07
C PRO A 2 18.72 21.98 -20.57
N ASN A 3 17.66 22.68 -20.21
CA ASN A 3 17.17 22.84 -18.86
C ASN A 3 16.57 21.48 -18.45
N GLY A 4 17.18 20.82 -17.46
CA GLY A 4 16.81 19.47 -16.99
C GLY A 4 15.48 19.34 -16.25
N ALA A 5 14.53 20.27 -16.40
CA ALA A 5 13.25 20.27 -15.67
C ALA A 5 12.11 19.47 -16.34
N GLY A 6 12.37 18.69 -17.39
CA GLY A 6 11.30 18.17 -18.25
C GLY A 6 10.77 16.77 -17.94
N THR A 7 11.61 15.83 -17.50
CA THR A 7 11.30 14.38 -17.61
C THR A 7 11.33 13.59 -16.31
N CYS A 8 11.89 14.13 -15.22
CA CYS A 8 12.00 13.44 -13.92
C CYS A 8 11.47 14.28 -12.74
N SER A 9 10.50 15.15 -13.01
CA SER A 9 9.90 15.99 -11.97
C SER A 9 9.17 15.15 -10.92
N ALA A 10 9.35 15.52 -9.66
CA ALA A 10 8.62 14.92 -8.55
C ALA A 10 7.10 15.08 -8.71
N GLY A 11 6.34 14.04 -8.38
CA GLY A 11 4.88 14.06 -8.45
C GLY A 11 4.30 12.76 -8.97
N GLY A 12 3.11 12.84 -9.56
CA GLY A 12 2.36 11.68 -10.06
C GLY A 12 1.67 10.88 -8.96
N THR A 13 1.15 9.71 -9.32
CA THR A 13 0.54 8.75 -8.39
C THR A 13 0.94 7.34 -8.73
N SER A 14 1.11 6.53 -7.70
CA SER A 14 1.44 5.11 -7.80
C SER A 14 0.36 4.28 -7.12
N TRP A 15 0.48 2.97 -7.29
CA TRP A 15 -0.42 2.01 -6.66
C TRP A 15 0.40 1.05 -5.81
N VAL A 16 -0.11 0.76 -4.62
CA VAL A 16 0.37 -0.35 -3.79
C VAL A 16 -0.68 -1.44 -3.90
N MET A 17 -0.20 -2.66 -4.10
CA MET A 17 -1.03 -3.84 -4.25
C MET A 17 -0.63 -4.88 -3.21
N GLU A 18 -1.62 -5.59 -2.69
CA GLU A 18 -1.44 -6.79 -1.87
C GLU A 18 -2.22 -7.95 -2.46
N LEU A 19 -1.50 -9.06 -2.65
CA LEU A 19 -1.92 -10.24 -3.38
C LEU A 19 -1.48 -11.48 -2.60
N ASN A 20 -2.20 -12.58 -2.79
CA ASN A 20 -1.77 -13.87 -2.28
C ASN A 20 -0.41 -14.24 -2.89
N ALA A 21 0.57 -14.49 -2.03
CA ALA A 21 1.94 -14.76 -2.45
C ALA A 21 2.10 -16.08 -3.25
N ASN A 22 1.17 -17.02 -3.12
CA ASN A 22 1.25 -18.33 -3.76
C ASN A 22 0.75 -18.32 -5.22
N ASP A 23 -0.31 -17.55 -5.50
CA ASP A 23 -1.02 -17.61 -6.78
C ASP A 23 -1.34 -16.23 -7.38
N GLY A 24 -1.02 -15.13 -6.70
CA GLY A 24 -1.32 -13.77 -7.14
C GLY A 24 -2.80 -13.40 -7.09
N SER A 25 -3.65 -14.24 -6.51
CA SER A 25 -5.07 -13.97 -6.34
C SER A 25 -5.32 -12.85 -5.33
N ARG A 26 -6.55 -12.34 -5.32
CA ARG A 26 -7.02 -11.36 -4.35
C ARG A 26 -7.08 -11.99 -2.96
N LEU A 27 -6.76 -11.22 -1.93
CA LEU A 27 -6.96 -11.65 -0.55
C LEU A 27 -8.46 -11.82 -0.23
N PRO A 28 -8.82 -12.74 0.68
CA PRO A 28 -10.19 -12.98 1.10
C PRO A 28 -10.75 -11.88 2.04
N GLU A 29 -9.91 -10.95 2.47
CA GLU A 29 -10.24 -9.81 3.33
C GLU A 29 -9.62 -8.52 2.78
N ALA A 30 -10.16 -7.37 3.21
CA ALA A 30 -9.63 -6.07 2.82
C ALA A 30 -8.18 -5.88 3.32
N PRO A 31 -7.23 -5.58 2.42
CA PRO A 31 -5.83 -5.37 2.81
C PRO A 31 -5.57 -3.99 3.42
N PHE A 32 -6.35 -2.97 3.07
CA PHE A 32 -6.09 -1.59 3.43
C PHE A 32 -7.31 -0.91 4.05
N ASP A 33 -7.07 0.04 4.95
CA ASP A 33 -8.05 1.05 5.37
C ASP A 33 -8.12 2.13 4.28
N VAL A 34 -9.13 2.04 3.40
CA VAL A 34 -9.25 2.91 2.22
C VAL A 34 -10.08 4.16 2.50
N ASP A 35 -10.92 4.13 3.53
CA ASP A 35 -11.71 5.29 3.95
C ASP A 35 -10.97 6.18 4.99
N GLY A 36 -9.90 5.65 5.60
CA GLY A 36 -9.01 6.37 6.51
C GLY A 36 -9.56 6.52 7.92
N ASN A 37 -10.53 5.69 8.33
CA ASN A 37 -11.16 5.76 9.66
C ASN A 37 -10.34 5.06 10.77
N GLY A 38 -9.26 4.35 10.41
CA GLY A 38 -8.38 3.61 11.31
C GLY A 38 -8.82 2.17 11.61
N ILE A 39 -9.87 1.68 10.95
CA ILE A 39 -10.50 0.37 11.16
C ILE A 39 -10.71 -0.28 9.79
N ILE A 40 -10.04 -1.41 9.57
CA ILE A 40 -10.23 -2.21 8.36
C ILE A 40 -11.44 -3.12 8.55
N ASN A 41 -12.50 -2.89 7.78
CA ASN A 41 -13.74 -3.64 7.84
C ASN A 41 -14.44 -3.75 6.47
N ASP A 42 -15.72 -4.14 6.48
CA ASP A 42 -16.56 -4.32 5.31
C ASP A 42 -16.83 -3.02 4.52
N LYS A 43 -16.53 -1.85 5.09
CA LYS A 43 -16.59 -0.55 4.42
C LYS A 43 -15.35 -0.24 3.59
N ASP A 44 -14.28 -1.03 3.74
CA ASP A 44 -13.03 -0.87 3.00
C ASP A 44 -12.99 -1.62 1.66
N VAL A 45 -14.17 -1.79 1.06
CA VAL A 45 -14.37 -2.48 -0.21
C VAL A 45 -14.84 -1.50 -1.27
N ALA A 46 -14.58 -1.80 -2.55
CA ALA A 46 -15.12 -1.01 -3.64
C ALA A 46 -16.48 -1.56 -4.08
N SER A 47 -17.42 -0.67 -4.38
CA SER A 47 -18.71 -1.05 -4.95
C SER A 47 -18.66 -0.98 -6.48
N PHE A 48 -18.80 -2.12 -7.15
CA PHE A 48 -18.85 -2.22 -8.62
C PHE A 48 -19.88 -3.28 -9.03
N GLY A 49 -21.15 -2.87 -9.07
CA GLY A 49 -22.32 -3.76 -9.26
C GLY A 49 -22.64 -4.62 -8.03
N ALA A 50 -21.62 -5.07 -7.31
CA ALA A 50 -21.66 -5.62 -5.97
C ALA A 50 -20.38 -5.19 -5.22
N ASP A 51 -20.38 -5.33 -3.90
CA ASP A 51 -19.21 -5.02 -3.10
C ASP A 51 -18.08 -6.02 -3.35
N LYS A 52 -16.87 -5.48 -3.52
CA LYS A 52 -15.68 -6.21 -3.91
C LYS A 52 -14.50 -5.73 -3.07
N ILE A 53 -13.86 -6.66 -2.38
CA ILE A 53 -12.55 -6.46 -1.76
C ILE A 53 -11.59 -5.93 -2.82
N THR A 54 -10.83 -4.89 -2.51
CA THR A 54 -9.82 -4.34 -3.42
C THR A 54 -8.44 -4.82 -3.01
N SER A 55 -7.60 -5.17 -3.99
CA SER A 55 -6.20 -5.54 -3.71
C SER A 55 -5.27 -4.34 -3.63
N GLY A 56 -5.75 -3.11 -3.85
CA GLY A 56 -4.86 -1.98 -4.07
C GLY A 56 -5.41 -0.66 -3.60
N VAL A 57 -4.48 0.21 -3.20
CA VAL A 57 -4.74 1.59 -2.80
C VAL A 57 -3.83 2.53 -3.59
N ARG A 58 -4.39 3.68 -4.00
CA ARG A 58 -3.67 4.70 -4.74
C ARG A 58 -2.87 5.58 -3.78
N LEU A 59 -1.58 5.69 -4.03
CA LEU A 59 -0.70 6.60 -3.32
C LEU A 59 -0.74 8.01 -3.95
N LYS A 60 -0.49 9.04 -3.13
CA LYS A 60 -0.47 10.45 -3.56
C LYS A 60 0.86 10.87 -4.18
N GLU A 61 1.81 9.93 -4.23
CA GLU A 61 3.16 10.04 -4.79
C GLU A 61 3.31 9.08 -5.98
N GLY A 62 3.95 9.53 -7.05
CA GLY A 62 4.12 8.73 -8.27
C GLY A 62 5.37 7.88 -8.29
N ILE A 63 6.44 8.37 -7.67
CA ILE A 63 7.71 7.66 -7.56
C ILE A 63 7.87 7.25 -6.10
N SER A 64 7.40 6.05 -5.78
CA SER A 64 7.57 5.43 -4.47
C SER A 64 8.90 4.67 -4.44
N ALA A 65 9.79 5.05 -3.53
CA ALA A 65 10.99 4.27 -3.20
C ALA A 65 10.63 3.15 -2.21
N GLY A 66 11.51 2.13 -2.12
CA GLY A 66 11.26 0.89 -1.39
C GLY A 66 10.59 1.09 -0.02
N GLY A 67 9.49 0.38 0.20
CA GLY A 67 8.66 0.51 1.39
C GLY A 67 9.13 -0.38 2.54
N GLY A 68 8.79 0.01 3.77
CA GLY A 68 8.98 -0.76 4.99
C GLY A 68 7.65 -1.07 5.68
N VAL A 69 7.54 -2.23 6.33
CA VAL A 69 6.37 -2.63 7.12
C VAL A 69 6.72 -2.58 8.60
N LEU A 70 5.88 -1.91 9.40
CA LEU A 70 5.98 -1.91 10.86
C LEU A 70 4.72 -2.47 11.47
N SER A 71 4.88 -3.56 12.23
CA SER A 71 3.82 -4.18 13.02
C SER A 71 3.65 -3.49 14.37
N SER A 72 2.42 -3.15 14.73
CA SER A 72 2.09 -2.72 16.08
C SER A 72 2.12 -3.92 17.03
N ARG A 73 2.73 -3.75 18.22
CA ARG A 73 2.78 -4.83 19.23
C ARG A 73 1.40 -5.16 19.81
N ASN A 74 0.48 -4.20 19.82
CA ASN A 74 -0.79 -4.28 20.56
C ASN A 74 -2.02 -4.28 19.65
N SER A 75 -1.86 -4.33 18.33
CA SER A 75 -2.97 -4.41 17.40
C SER A 75 -2.72 -5.45 16.30
N SER A 76 -3.80 -5.97 15.72
CA SER A 76 -3.77 -6.85 14.55
C SER A 76 -3.62 -6.09 13.24
N SER A 77 -2.91 -4.96 13.28
CA SER A 77 -2.71 -4.08 12.14
C SER A 77 -1.24 -3.75 11.94
N GLU A 78 -0.87 -3.60 10.68
CA GLU A 78 0.45 -3.19 10.24
C GLU A 78 0.36 -1.83 9.56
N ARG A 79 1.48 -1.11 9.50
CA ARG A 79 1.60 0.11 8.71
C ARG A 79 2.70 -0.07 7.69
N LYS A 80 2.37 0.16 6.42
CA LYS A 80 3.38 0.29 5.37
C LYS A 80 3.79 1.75 5.25
N TYR A 81 5.09 1.97 5.24
CA TYR A 81 5.72 3.26 5.08
C TYR A 81 6.41 3.33 3.73
N PHE A 82 6.16 4.42 3.00
CA PHE A 82 6.74 4.67 1.69
C PHE A 82 7.34 6.06 1.67
N SER A 83 8.54 6.17 1.09
CA SER A 83 9.15 7.46 0.78
C SER A 83 8.88 7.80 -0.69
N GLY A 84 8.32 8.97 -0.94
CA GLY A 84 8.02 9.43 -2.31
C GLY A 84 8.99 10.48 -2.84
N SER A 85 8.94 10.76 -4.14
CA SER A 85 9.68 11.87 -4.78
C SER A 85 9.31 13.26 -4.27
N ASN A 86 8.23 13.39 -3.50
CA ASN A 86 7.77 14.64 -2.89
C ASN A 86 8.45 14.95 -1.54
N ALA A 87 9.53 14.23 -1.20
CA ALA A 87 10.28 14.36 0.05
C ALA A 87 9.42 14.14 1.32
N ARG A 88 8.33 13.38 1.20
CA ARG A 88 7.47 12.99 2.32
C ARG A 88 7.51 11.49 2.52
N VAL A 89 7.29 11.09 3.77
CA VAL A 89 6.96 9.71 4.12
C VAL A 89 5.44 9.60 4.19
N ASN A 90 4.87 8.73 3.38
CA ASN A 90 3.47 8.36 3.47
C ASN A 90 3.34 7.03 4.20
N GLN A 91 2.19 6.85 4.83
CA GLN A 91 1.85 5.60 5.49
C GLN A 91 0.43 5.18 5.09
N ILE A 92 0.23 3.88 5.01
CA ILE A 92 -1.09 3.26 4.88
C ILE A 92 -1.27 2.25 6.00
N LEU A 93 -2.47 2.18 6.55
CA LEU A 93 -2.85 1.14 7.50
C LEU A 93 -3.26 -0.09 6.70
N GLU A 94 -2.70 -1.24 7.08
CA GLU A 94 -2.97 -2.52 6.44
C GLU A 94 -3.41 -3.58 7.46
N SER A 95 -4.12 -4.58 6.95
CA SER A 95 -4.56 -5.72 7.75
C SER A 95 -3.38 -6.67 7.95
N ALA A 96 -3.32 -7.28 9.12
CA ALA A 96 -2.21 -8.13 9.50
C ALA A 96 -2.71 -9.36 10.24
N THR A 97 -2.98 -10.45 9.51
CA THR A 97 -3.24 -11.73 10.19
C THR A 97 -1.96 -12.17 10.92
N ALA A 98 -2.13 -12.72 12.12
CA ALA A 98 -1.00 -13.02 13.00
C ALA A 98 0.03 -13.96 12.36
N GLU A 99 -0.39 -14.82 11.43
CA GLU A 99 0.47 -15.78 10.74
C GLU A 99 1.41 -15.13 9.71
N TYR A 100 1.02 -13.98 9.16
CA TYR A 100 1.76 -13.29 8.09
C TYR A 100 2.62 -12.11 8.58
N ARG A 101 2.57 -11.74 9.87
CA ARG A 101 3.38 -10.67 10.52
C ARG A 101 4.86 -11.01 10.73
N LYS A 102 5.42 -11.86 9.89
CA LYS A 102 6.83 -12.27 9.97
C LYS A 102 7.71 -11.20 9.32
N ARG A 103 9.03 -11.42 9.34
CA ARG A 103 9.97 -10.48 8.71
C ARG A 103 9.66 -10.35 7.21
N GLN A 104 9.14 -9.20 6.82
CA GLN A 104 8.94 -8.83 5.42
C GLN A 104 10.14 -8.00 4.94
N SER A 105 10.68 -8.34 3.78
CA SER A 105 11.78 -7.59 3.15
C SER A 105 11.39 -7.17 1.74
N TRP A 106 11.57 -5.88 1.44
CA TRP A 106 11.34 -5.37 0.10
C TRP A 106 12.40 -5.89 -0.88
N ARG A 107 11.96 -6.31 -2.07
CA ARG A 107 12.82 -6.60 -3.21
C ARG A 107 12.23 -6.01 -4.48
N GLN A 108 13.07 -5.44 -5.32
CA GLN A 108 12.71 -5.08 -6.68
C GLN A 108 12.78 -6.31 -7.59
N LEU A 109 11.74 -6.54 -8.39
CA LEU A 109 11.77 -7.51 -9.47
C LEU A 109 12.32 -6.83 -10.73
N ARG A 110 13.11 -7.57 -11.53
CA ARG A 110 13.75 -7.09 -12.76
C ARG A 110 13.13 -7.75 -13.97
#